data_AF-A0AAV9B1D7-F1
#
_entry.id   AF-A0AAV9B1D7-F1
#
_cell.length_a   1.000
_cell.length_b   1.000
_cell.length_c   1.000
_cell.angle_alpha   90.00
_cell.angle_beta   90.00
_cell.angle_gamma   90.00
#
_symmetry.space_group_name_H-M   'P 1'
#
loop_
_entity.id
_entity.type
_entity.pdbx_description
1 polymer ?
#
loop_
_entity_poly.entity_id
_entity_poly.type
_entity_poly.pdbx_seq_one_letter_code
_entity_poly.pdbx_strand_id
1 'polypeptide(L)'
;MSVQEYLDKHMLSRKIEDAVNAAVRAKAPDPVLFISNHMRKAVPSAITKIKARQVFDSRGVPTVEVDLHTNKGVFRASSPSGVSFGMKF
;
A
#
# COMPACT_ATOMS: atom_id res chain seq x y z
N MET A 1 1.49 4.50 30.85
CA MET A 1 1.11 5.29 29.67
C MET A 1 -0.33 5.70 29.86
N SER A 2 -0.61 6.99 30.01
CA SER A 2 -1.98 7.49 30.10
C SER A 2 -2.65 7.52 28.73
N VAL A 3 -3.98 7.55 28.69
CA VAL A 3 -4.74 7.67 27.42
C VAL A 3 -4.32 8.94 26.68
N GLN A 4 -4.16 10.05 27.40
CA GLN A 4 -3.77 11.33 26.83
C GLN A 4 -2.38 11.26 26.18
N GLU A 5 -1.39 10.67 26.84
CA GLU A 5 -0.05 10.45 26.26
C GLU A 5 -0.10 9.64 24.96
N TYR A 6 -0.99 8.64 24.87
CA TYR A 6 -1.16 7.85 23.66
C TYR A 6 -1.76 8.66 22.52
N LEU A 7 -2.80 9.45 22.81
CA LEU A 7 -3.44 10.32 21.82
C LEU A 7 -2.46 11.35 21.28
N ASP A 8 -1.67 11.97 22.16
CA ASP A 8 -0.71 13.02 21.79
C ASP A 8 0.47 12.44 21.01
N LYS A 9 1.04 11.32 21.47
CA LYS A 9 2.15 10.62 20.79
C LYS A 9 1.82 10.28 19.34
N HIS A 10 0.58 9.87 19.06
CA HIS A 10 0.15 9.47 17.73
C HIS A 10 -0.58 10.56 16.95
N MET A 11 -0.74 11.75 17.54
CA MET A 11 -1.56 12.87 17.05
C MET A 11 -2.95 12.41 16.61
N LEU A 12 -3.56 11.51 17.40
CA LEU A 12 -4.75 10.78 16.98
C LEU A 12 -5.94 11.73 16.80
N SER A 13 -6.11 12.68 17.73
CA SER A 13 -7.19 13.69 17.70
C SER A 13 -7.15 14.51 16.41
N ARG A 14 -5.97 15.01 16.03
CA ARG A 14 -5.78 15.79 14.81
C ARG A 14 -6.12 15.00 13.55
N LYS A 15 -5.67 13.74 13.46
CA LYS A 15 -5.94 12.89 12.29
C LYS A 15 -7.43 12.61 12.10
N ILE A 16 -8.15 12.39 13.20
CA ILE A 16 -9.60 12.16 13.17
C ILE A 16 -10.31 13.45 12.76
N GLU A 17 -9.95 14.58 13.35
CA GLU A 17 -10.52 15.88 13.01
C GLU A 17 -10.31 16.23 11.53
N ASP A 18 -9.10 16.03 11.00
CA ASP A 18 -8.79 16.25 9.58
C ASP A 18 -9.67 15.38 8.67
N ALA A 19 -9.89 14.11 9.02
CA ALA A 19 -10.71 13.20 8.24
C ALA A 19 -12.21 13.59 8.26
N VAL A 20 -12.72 14.01 9.42
CA VAL A 20 -14.10 14.51 9.56
C VAL A 20 -14.28 15.80 8.77
N ASN A 21 -13.35 16.75 8.90
CA ASN A 21 -13.36 18.01 8.16
C ASN A 21 -13.32 17.77 6.65
N ALA A 22 -12.54 16.80 6.18
CA ALA A 22 -12.50 16.42 4.78
C ALA A 22 -13.84 15.86 4.29
N ALA A 23 -14.52 15.03 5.09
CA ALA A 23 -15.84 14.49 4.77
C ALA A 23 -16.91 15.60 4.66
N VAL A 24 -16.89 16.56 5.60
CA VAL A 24 -17.79 17.72 5.61
C VAL A 24 -17.55 18.61 4.39
N ARG A 25 -16.28 18.92 4.07
CA ARG A 25 -15.92 19.72 2.89
C ARG A 25 -16.36 19.07 1.59
N ALA A 26 -16.22 17.74 1.49
CA ALA A 26 -16.64 16.98 0.32
C ALA A 26 -18.16 16.78 0.23
N LYS A 27 -18.92 17.17 1.28
CA LYS A 27 -20.36 16.87 1.43
C LYS A 27 -20.65 15.41 1.08
N ALA A 28 -19.84 14.50 1.64
CA ALA A 28 -19.88 13.10 1.27
C ALA A 28 -21.27 12.51 1.55
N PRO A 29 -21.89 11.79 0.60
CA PRO A 29 -23.20 11.16 0.81
C PRO A 29 -23.14 10.07 1.88
N ASP A 30 -21.99 9.40 2.00
CA ASP A 30 -21.67 8.49 3.09
C ASP A 30 -20.38 8.96 3.79
N PRO A 31 -20.49 9.70 4.91
CA PRO A 31 -19.34 10.25 5.62
C PRO A 31 -18.50 9.16 6.31
N VAL A 32 -19.10 8.04 6.72
CA VAL A 32 -18.37 6.95 7.41
C VAL A 32 -17.46 6.22 6.42
N LEU A 33 -17.99 5.90 5.24
CA LEU A 33 -17.19 5.32 4.16
C LEU A 33 -16.09 6.29 3.70
N PHE A 34 -16.38 7.58 3.63
CA PHE A 34 -15.38 8.59 3.27
C PHE A 34 -14.25 8.65 4.30
N ILE A 35 -14.56 8.74 5.60
CA ILE A 35 -13.58 8.81 6.69
C ILE A 35 -12.72 7.56 6.71
N SER A 36 -13.31 6.36 6.60
CA SER A 36 -12.54 5.10 6.59
C SER A 36 -11.53 5.04 5.44
N ASN A 37 -11.94 5.44 4.23
CA ASN A 37 -11.05 5.51 3.07
C ASN A 37 -9.99 6.60 3.23
N HIS A 38 -10.34 7.75 3.81
CA HIS A 38 -9.41 8.84 4.09
C HIS A 38 -8.32 8.40 5.07
N MET A 39 -8.73 7.77 6.18
CA MET A 39 -7.82 7.22 7.17
C MET A 39 -6.91 6.14 6.58
N ARG A 40 -7.44 5.28 5.70
CA ARG A 40 -6.64 4.27 4.98
C ARG A 40 -5.56 4.89 4.09
N LYS A 41 -5.82 6.04 3.47
CA LYS A 41 -4.83 6.78 2.66
C LYS A 41 -3.71 7.39 3.51
N ALA A 42 -4.04 7.85 4.72
CA ALA A 42 -3.10 8.47 5.65
C ALA A 42 -2.09 7.48 6.26
N VAL A 43 -2.34 6.17 6.17
CA VAL A 43 -1.40 5.15 6.61
C VAL A 43 -0.11 5.22 5.75
N PRO A 44 1.10 5.16 6.33
CA PRO A 44 2.36 5.19 5.57
C PRO A 44 2.45 4.02 4.60
N SER A 45 3.05 4.13 3.41
CA SER A 45 3.22 2.98 2.49
C SER A 45 4.41 2.10 2.87
N ALA A 46 4.47 1.62 4.12
CA ALA A 46 5.59 0.81 4.59
C ALA A 46 5.56 -0.59 3.98
N ILE A 47 6.68 -1.03 3.41
CA ILE A 47 6.86 -2.41 2.94
C ILE A 47 7.04 -3.31 4.15
N THR A 48 6.16 -4.29 4.30
CA THR A 48 6.19 -5.24 5.43
C THR A 48 6.80 -6.58 5.03
N LYS A 49 6.64 -6.99 3.77
CA LYS A 49 7.16 -8.26 3.25
C LYS A 49 7.27 -8.23 1.74
N ILE A 50 8.27 -8.94 1.21
CA ILE A 50 8.44 -9.21 -0.22
C ILE A 50 8.52 -10.73 -0.40
N LYS A 51 7.75 -11.26 -1.35
CA LYS A 51 7.82 -12.67 -1.75
C LYS A 51 8.01 -12.77 -3.26
N ALA A 52 9.20 -13.19 -3.67
CA ALA A 52 9.50 -13.50 -5.06
C ALA A 52 9.26 -14.99 -5.35
N ARG A 53 8.86 -15.30 -6.58
CA ARG A 53 8.77 -16.67 -7.12
C ARG A 53 9.13 -16.68 -8.60
N GLN A 54 9.64 -17.81 -9.05
CA GLN A 54 9.75 -18.09 -10.48
C GLN A 54 8.37 -18.47 -11.02
N VAL A 55 8.00 -17.87 -12.15
CA VAL A 55 6.82 -18.21 -12.96
C VAL A 55 7.26 -18.37 -14.41
N PHE A 56 6.45 -18.98 -15.26
CA PHE A 56 6.70 -19.04 -16.69
C PHE A 56 5.90 -17.97 -17.42
N ASP A 57 6.50 -17.30 -18.40
CA ASP A 57 5.79 -16.39 -19.29
C ASP A 57 4.94 -17.16 -20.32
N SER A 58 4.30 -16.42 -21.24
CA SER A 58 3.50 -17.02 -22.32
C SER A 58 4.29 -17.88 -23.32
N ARG A 59 5.63 -17.79 -23.33
CA ARG A 59 6.54 -18.54 -24.20
C ARG A 59 7.22 -19.70 -23.47
N GLY A 60 6.87 -19.95 -22.20
CA GLY A 60 7.51 -20.98 -21.39
C GLY A 60 8.91 -20.60 -20.89
N VAL A 61 9.28 -19.32 -20.95
CA VAL A 61 10.55 -18.82 -20.45
C VAL A 61 10.41 -18.50 -18.96
N PRO A 62 11.30 -19.02 -18.08
CA PRO A 62 11.32 -18.64 -16.67
C PRO A 62 11.46 -17.12 -16.50
N THR A 63 10.57 -16.54 -15.70
CA THR A 63 10.62 -15.14 -15.26
C THR A 63 10.28 -15.01 -13.77
N VAL A 64 10.42 -13.81 -13.23
CA VAL A 64 10.19 -13.51 -11.81
C VAL A 64 8.87 -12.77 -11.62
N GLU A 65 8.09 -13.23 -10.66
CA GLU A 65 6.91 -12.54 -10.13
C GLU A 65 7.13 -12.23 -8.65
N VAL A 66 6.72 -11.03 -8.23
CA VAL A 66 6.90 -10.52 -6.88
C VAL A 66 5.56 -10.08 -6.30
N ASP A 67 5.25 -10.60 -5.11
CA ASP A 67 4.22 -10.05 -4.22
C ASP A 67 4.89 -9.07 -3.23
N LEU A 68 4.49 -7.81 -3.27
CA LEU A 68 4.89 -6.76 -2.34
C LEU A 68 3.75 -6.50 -1.36
N HIS A 69 4.00 -6.78 -0.09
CA HIS A 69 3.05 -6.53 0.99
C HIS A 69 3.33 -5.17 1.61
N THR A 70 2.29 -4.36 1.69
CA THR A 70 2.25 -3.14 2.50
C THR A 70 1.05 -3.18 3.43
N ASN A 71 1.00 -2.26 4.37
CA ASN A 71 -0.20 -1.95 5.13
C ASN A 71 -1.36 -1.36 4.31
N LYS A 72 -1.15 -0.99 3.04
CA LYS A 72 -2.22 -0.58 2.12
C LYS A 72 -2.84 -1.75 1.35
N GLY A 73 -2.10 -2.86 1.24
CA GLY A 73 -2.51 -4.07 0.52
C GLY A 73 -1.33 -4.83 -0.06
N VAL A 74 -1.65 -5.81 -0.90
CA VAL A 74 -0.68 -6.63 -1.63
C VAL A 74 -0.66 -6.20 -3.09
N PHE A 75 0.52 -5.91 -3.61
CA PHE A 75 0.76 -5.53 -4.99
C PHE A 75 1.55 -6.64 -5.68
N ARG A 76 1.12 -7.05 -6.87
CA ARG A 76 1.78 -8.10 -7.65
C ARG A 76 2.30 -7.53 -8.95
N ALA A 77 3.55 -7.83 -9.26
CA ALA A 77 4.17 -7.45 -10.52
C ALA A 77 5.08 -8.58 -11.02
N SER A 78 5.17 -8.72 -12.33
CA SER A 78 6.00 -9.73 -13.00
C SER A 78 6.90 -9.05 -14.02
N SER A 79 8.15 -9.49 -14.10
CA SER A 79 9.08 -8.98 -15.10
C SER A 79 8.79 -9.63 -16.45
N PRO A 80 8.86 -8.90 -17.58
CA PRO A 80 8.91 -9.55 -18.88
C PRO A 80 10.18 -10.40 -18.99
N SER A 81 10.10 -11.52 -19.71
CA SER A 81 11.28 -12.33 -20.02
C SER A 81 12.12 -11.61 -21.09
N GLY A 82 13.32 -11.17 -20.69
CA GLY A 82 14.33 -10.68 -21.61
C GLY A 82 15.18 -11.84 -22.14
N VAL A 83 15.65 -11.74 -23.37
CA VAL A 83 16.71 -12.63 -23.86
C VAL A 83 18.04 -12.09 -23.33
N SER A 84 18.53 -12.63 -22.22
CA SER A 84 19.85 -12.30 -21.69
C SER A 84 20.95 -13.06 -22.46
N PHE A 85 21.08 -12.81 -23.75
CA PHE A 85 22.28 -13.23 -24.49
C PHE A 85 23.29 -12.07 -24.47
N GLY A 86 23.99 -11.95 -23.34
CA GLY A 86 25.29 -11.29 -23.32
C GLY A 86 26.30 -12.23 -23.96
N MET A 87 26.28 -12.33 -25.29
CA MET A 87 27.33 -12.98 -26.06
C MET A 87 28.60 -12.16 -25.86
N LYS A 88 29.45 -12.53 -24.90
CA LYS A 88 30.85 -12.13 -24.91
C LYS A 88 31.51 -12.93 -26.02
N PHE A 89 31.69 -12.30 -27.18
CA PHE A 89 32.73 -12.71 -28.13
C PHE A 89 34.10 -12.33 -27.56
#